data_AF-A0A520HTL5-F1
#
_entry.id   AF-A0A520HTL5-F1
#
_cell.length_a   1.000
_cell.length_b   1.000
_cell.length_c   1.000
_cell.angle_alpha   90.00
_cell.angle_beta   90.00
_cell.angle_gamma   90.00
#
_symmetry.space_group_name_H-M   'P 1'
#
loop_
_entity.id
_entity.type
_entity.pdbx_description
1 polymer ?
#
loop_
_entity_poly.entity_id
_entity_poly.type
_entity_poly.pdbx_seq_one_letter_code
_entity_poly.pdbx_strand_id
1 'polypeptide(L)'
;GLALMGVEPDKINASLRALSDAVYRNGMIVNGIGYVTADELHAYEEGLNSNAERLYLNWGEPKAVERLMDTTRALQTVILKNPAGHMHFASNWYGGRKMYREGAWEWQKPYAFTVLHGPMLVGLYNANPFARGLVTGVIDGWMAHGKQGPDGSWRYPNEINWRTDAERVGDGGGISTSLQATWAAWRYTGDAKYLRPIDARLAKAGPGALAEFNENAFDALPGGAAARATLAAGKSEDPFSRYTAWVATGDTAPLAALHADAIADKSQHMDMYTDGHWWSDRVDQPSEILQRERLGGIALRRNQSWPGNTVSWRFAEPGAAERVAILLPGATPTRFRVIAYNTTDHAQRATMSTWTVTAGRWS
;
A
#
# COMPACT_ATOMS: atom_id res chain seq x y z
N GLY A 1 -0.14 -7.43 -6.27
CA GLY A 1 1.17 -7.45 -6.95
C GLY A 1 1.23 -8.41 -8.12
N LEU A 2 1.33 -9.72 -7.86
CA LEU A 2 1.63 -10.75 -8.85
C LEU A 2 0.73 -10.75 -10.11
N ALA A 3 -0.59 -10.73 -9.93
CA ALA A 3 -1.54 -10.66 -11.05
C ALA A 3 -1.35 -9.41 -11.92
N LEU A 4 -1.00 -8.26 -11.34
CA LEU A 4 -0.75 -7.02 -12.08
C LEU A 4 0.61 -7.03 -12.82
N MET A 5 1.53 -7.93 -12.43
CA MET A 5 2.74 -8.24 -13.22
C MET A 5 2.45 -9.18 -14.39
N GLY A 6 1.21 -9.64 -14.54
CA GLY A 6 0.74 -10.49 -15.64
C GLY A 6 0.84 -12.00 -15.37
N VAL A 7 1.25 -12.40 -14.16
CA VAL A 7 1.38 -13.82 -13.80
C VAL A 7 0.02 -14.35 -13.34
N GLU A 8 -0.51 -15.33 -14.09
CA GLU A 8 -1.77 -16.04 -13.78
C GLU A 8 -2.94 -15.11 -13.37
N PRO A 9 -3.18 -13.97 -14.06
CA PRO A 9 -4.10 -12.95 -13.57
C PRO A 9 -5.54 -13.46 -13.45
N ASP A 10 -5.98 -14.32 -14.37
CA ASP A 10 -7.35 -14.85 -14.37
C ASP A 10 -7.57 -15.85 -13.22
N LYS A 11 -6.57 -16.71 -12.94
CA LYS A 11 -6.62 -17.66 -11.80
C LYS A 11 -6.66 -16.92 -10.47
N ILE A 12 -5.78 -15.93 -10.29
CA ILE A 12 -5.72 -15.12 -9.07
C ILE A 12 -7.03 -14.32 -8.91
N ASN A 13 -7.52 -13.69 -9.99
CA ASN A 13 -8.77 -12.94 -9.94
C ASN A 13 -9.99 -13.82 -9.66
N ALA A 14 -10.06 -15.02 -10.24
CA ALA A 14 -11.12 -15.97 -9.95
C ALA A 14 -11.12 -16.39 -8.47
N SER A 15 -9.95 -16.70 -7.91
CA SER A 15 -9.77 -17.00 -6.49
C SER A 15 -10.23 -15.84 -5.59
N LEU A 16 -9.75 -14.63 -5.89
CA LEU A 16 -10.09 -13.43 -5.12
C LEU A 16 -11.59 -13.10 -5.18
N ARG A 17 -12.21 -13.23 -6.36
CA ARG A 17 -13.67 -13.07 -6.52
C ARG A 17 -14.44 -14.13 -5.74
N ALA A 18 -13.99 -15.38 -5.75
CA ALA A 18 -14.61 -16.45 -4.97
C ALA A 18 -14.53 -16.19 -3.47
N LEU A 19 -13.37 -15.77 -2.96
CA LEU A 19 -13.19 -15.37 -1.56
C LEU A 19 -14.10 -14.19 -1.20
N SER A 20 -14.00 -13.10 -1.96
CA SER A 20 -14.77 -11.88 -1.74
C SER A 20 -16.29 -12.14 -1.84
N ASP A 21 -16.77 -13.03 -2.70
CA ASP A 21 -18.19 -13.40 -2.76
C ASP A 21 -18.60 -14.36 -1.63
N ALA A 22 -17.72 -15.26 -1.18
CA ALA A 22 -17.98 -16.15 -0.04
C ALA A 22 -18.16 -15.37 1.27
N VAL A 23 -17.34 -14.34 1.50
CA VAL A 23 -17.45 -13.43 2.65
C VAL A 23 -18.88 -12.88 2.79
N TYR A 24 -19.46 -12.39 1.70
CA TYR A 24 -20.82 -11.83 1.71
C TYR A 24 -21.89 -12.91 1.76
N ARG A 25 -21.71 -14.02 1.04
CA ARG A 25 -22.66 -15.16 1.06
C ARG A 25 -22.82 -15.75 2.46
N ASN A 26 -21.75 -15.77 3.25
CA ASN A 26 -21.75 -16.30 4.61
C ASN A 26 -22.12 -15.25 5.68
N GLY A 27 -22.58 -14.06 5.29
CA GLY A 27 -23.02 -13.04 6.23
C GLY A 27 -21.90 -12.44 7.09
N MET A 28 -20.65 -12.51 6.63
CA MET A 28 -19.49 -12.00 7.37
C MET A 28 -19.37 -10.47 7.33
N ILE A 29 -20.24 -9.78 6.59
CA ILE A 29 -20.28 -8.30 6.52
C ILE A 29 -21.65 -7.82 7.00
N VAL A 30 -21.64 -6.89 7.96
CA VAL A 30 -22.82 -6.23 8.50
C VAL A 30 -22.65 -4.72 8.32
N ASN A 31 -23.55 -4.12 7.54
CA ASN A 31 -23.55 -2.68 7.25
C ASN A 31 -22.22 -2.14 6.71
N GLY A 32 -21.47 -2.94 5.95
CA GLY A 32 -20.20 -2.53 5.31
C GLY A 32 -18.92 -2.82 6.11
N ILE A 33 -19.02 -3.35 7.33
CA ILE A 33 -17.87 -3.78 8.16
C ILE A 33 -18.04 -5.23 8.63
N GLY A 34 -16.96 -5.86 9.09
CA GLY A 34 -16.93 -7.28 9.50
C GLY A 34 -17.95 -7.63 10.58
N TYR A 35 -18.52 -8.84 10.52
CA TYR A 35 -19.51 -9.36 11.47
C TYR A 35 -18.91 -9.60 12.86
N VAL A 36 -17.65 -10.07 12.88
CA VAL A 36 -16.86 -10.29 14.08
C VAL A 36 -16.41 -8.94 14.63
N THR A 37 -16.36 -8.84 15.96
CA THR A 37 -15.78 -7.70 16.65
C THR A 37 -14.35 -8.04 17.02
N ALA A 38 -13.38 -7.41 16.37
CA ALA A 38 -11.95 -7.65 16.55
C ALA A 38 -11.18 -6.33 16.70
N ASP A 39 -9.88 -6.42 16.97
CA ASP A 39 -9.01 -5.24 16.99
C ASP A 39 -8.90 -4.56 15.61
N GLU A 40 -8.26 -3.40 15.60
CA GLU A 40 -8.23 -2.50 14.46
C GLU A 40 -7.55 -3.07 13.21
N LEU A 41 -6.62 -4.02 13.37
CA LEU A 41 -5.99 -4.72 12.25
C LEU A 41 -6.93 -5.80 11.71
N HIS A 42 -7.44 -6.66 12.59
CA HIS A 42 -8.23 -7.81 12.15
C HIS A 42 -9.63 -7.40 11.65
N ALA A 43 -10.15 -6.24 12.06
CA ALA A 43 -11.35 -5.65 11.47
C ALA A 43 -11.20 -5.35 9.96
N TYR A 44 -9.98 -5.05 9.49
CA TYR A 44 -9.65 -4.91 8.07
C TYR A 44 -9.53 -6.26 7.36
N GLU A 45 -9.02 -7.27 8.05
CA GLU A 45 -8.71 -8.60 7.50
C GLU A 45 -9.96 -9.51 7.38
N GLU A 46 -11.08 -9.14 8.03
CA GLU A 46 -12.40 -9.78 7.89
C GLU A 46 -13.08 -9.44 6.54
N GLY A 47 -12.35 -9.59 5.44
CA GLY A 47 -12.83 -9.45 4.06
C GLY A 47 -12.82 -8.03 3.48
N LEU A 48 -12.57 -6.98 4.26
CA LEU A 48 -12.48 -5.60 3.74
C LEU A 48 -11.25 -5.42 2.85
N ASN A 49 -10.13 -6.02 3.23
CA ASN A 49 -8.93 -6.16 2.40
C ASN A 49 -9.23 -6.80 1.04
N SER A 50 -9.97 -7.91 1.01
CA SER A 50 -10.31 -8.63 -0.22
C SER A 50 -11.16 -7.79 -1.18
N ASN A 51 -12.04 -6.93 -0.65
CA ASN A 51 -12.81 -5.99 -1.47
C ASN A 51 -11.92 -4.93 -2.12
N ALA A 52 -10.93 -4.41 -1.37
CA ALA A 52 -9.98 -3.44 -1.90
C ALA A 52 -9.10 -4.08 -2.98
N GLU A 53 -8.54 -5.26 -2.70
CA GLU A 53 -7.77 -6.08 -3.63
C GLU A 53 -8.54 -6.38 -4.91
N ARG A 54 -9.84 -6.68 -4.80
CA ARG A 54 -10.72 -6.97 -5.94
C ARG A 54 -10.80 -5.78 -6.90
N LEU A 55 -10.84 -4.55 -6.39
CA LEU A 55 -10.87 -3.37 -7.24
C LEU A 55 -9.56 -3.20 -8.04
N TYR A 56 -8.40 -3.60 -7.50
CA TYR A 56 -7.14 -3.53 -8.28
C TYR A 56 -7.19 -4.38 -9.56
N LEU A 57 -7.77 -5.57 -9.47
CA LEU A 57 -7.83 -6.51 -10.61
C LEU A 57 -9.04 -6.25 -11.51
N ASN A 58 -10.03 -5.50 -11.03
CA ASN A 58 -11.28 -5.25 -11.73
C ASN A 58 -11.65 -3.77 -11.59
N TRP A 59 -10.78 -2.89 -12.08
CA TRP A 59 -10.94 -1.44 -11.94
C TRP A 59 -12.29 -0.99 -12.51
N GLY A 60 -13.13 -0.40 -11.65
CA GLY A 60 -14.49 0.03 -12.00
C GLY A 60 -15.56 -1.06 -11.98
N GLU A 61 -15.26 -2.28 -11.52
CA GLU A 61 -16.29 -3.32 -11.35
C GLU A 61 -17.36 -2.88 -10.34
N PRO A 62 -18.65 -2.82 -10.73
CA PRO A 62 -19.72 -2.26 -9.89
C PRO A 62 -19.77 -2.87 -8.50
N LYS A 63 -19.70 -4.20 -8.41
CA LYS A 63 -19.73 -4.91 -7.13
C LYS A 63 -18.55 -4.56 -6.21
N ALA A 64 -17.34 -4.39 -6.75
CA ALA A 64 -16.18 -4.00 -5.94
C ALA A 64 -16.34 -2.55 -5.44
N VAL A 65 -16.76 -1.65 -6.33
CA VAL A 65 -16.97 -0.23 -6.01
C VAL A 65 -18.08 -0.06 -4.96
N GLU A 66 -19.22 -0.72 -5.12
CA GLU A 66 -20.34 -0.68 -4.17
C GLU A 66 -19.92 -1.14 -2.77
N ARG A 67 -19.20 -2.28 -2.70
CA ARG A 67 -18.71 -2.80 -1.42
C ARG A 67 -17.74 -1.84 -0.73
N LEU A 68 -16.84 -1.20 -1.48
CA LEU A 68 -15.93 -0.20 -0.91
C LEU A 68 -16.65 1.10 -0.51
N MET A 69 -17.69 1.51 -1.23
CA MET A 69 -18.54 2.62 -0.83
C MET A 69 -19.31 2.30 0.47
N ASP A 70 -19.84 1.09 0.59
CA ASP A 70 -20.52 0.62 1.80
C ASP A 70 -19.56 0.63 3.00
N THR A 71 -18.34 0.09 2.85
CA THR A 71 -17.31 0.15 3.89
C THR A 71 -16.94 1.60 4.23
N THR A 72 -16.75 2.46 3.23
CA THR A 72 -16.42 3.88 3.44
C THR A 72 -17.51 4.59 4.24
N ARG A 73 -18.79 4.31 3.94
CA ARG A 73 -19.94 4.84 4.70
C ARG A 73 -19.94 4.29 6.13
N ALA A 74 -19.72 3.00 6.30
CA ALA A 74 -19.70 2.33 7.61
C ALA A 74 -18.61 2.88 8.54
N LEU A 75 -17.42 3.15 7.98
CA LEU A 75 -16.28 3.69 8.72
C LEU A 75 -16.56 5.08 9.32
N GLN A 76 -17.55 5.83 8.84
CA GLN A 76 -17.99 7.08 9.48
C GLN A 76 -18.65 6.85 10.86
N THR A 77 -18.91 5.61 11.24
CA THR A 77 -19.34 5.25 12.60
C THR A 77 -18.17 4.89 13.51
N VAL A 78 -17.02 4.53 12.95
CA VAL A 78 -15.78 4.18 13.66
C VAL A 78 -14.89 5.41 13.81
N ILE A 79 -14.81 6.20 12.76
CA ILE A 79 -14.00 7.42 12.66
C ILE A 79 -14.91 8.61 12.90
N LEU A 80 -14.68 9.30 14.01
CA LEU A 80 -15.56 10.36 14.48
C LEU A 80 -14.75 11.61 14.83
N LYS A 81 -15.38 12.78 14.72
CA LYS A 81 -14.85 13.99 15.34
C LYS A 81 -14.95 13.89 16.85
N ASN A 82 -13.90 14.29 17.55
CA ASN A 82 -13.87 14.34 19.01
C ASN A 82 -14.25 15.74 19.54
N PRO A 83 -14.34 15.95 20.87
CA PRO A 83 -14.62 17.25 21.45
C PRO A 83 -13.60 18.36 21.11
N ALA A 84 -12.35 18.01 20.79
CA ALA A 84 -11.33 18.96 20.32
C ALA A 84 -11.51 19.34 18.83
N GLY A 85 -12.41 18.68 18.12
CA GLY A 85 -12.69 18.91 16.69
C GLY A 85 -11.83 18.07 15.74
N HIS A 86 -10.90 17.26 16.25
CA HIS A 86 -10.07 16.37 15.46
C HIS A 86 -10.84 15.09 15.08
N MET A 87 -10.58 14.57 13.88
CA MET A 87 -11.16 13.31 13.44
C MET A 87 -10.20 12.16 13.77
N HIS A 88 -10.65 11.22 14.60
CA HIS A 88 -9.87 10.05 15.01
C HIS A 88 -10.69 8.77 14.97
N PHE A 89 -10.02 7.62 15.00
CA PHE A 89 -10.67 6.34 15.26
C PHE A 89 -11.20 6.33 16.71
N ALA A 90 -12.52 6.32 16.86
CA ALA A 90 -13.21 6.30 18.16
C ALA A 90 -13.18 4.93 18.84
N SER A 91 -12.78 3.90 18.10
CA SER A 91 -12.63 2.55 18.60
C SER A 91 -11.48 1.86 17.88
N ASN A 92 -10.70 1.08 18.62
CA ASN A 92 -9.76 0.10 18.09
C ASN A 92 -10.27 -1.35 18.26
N TRP A 93 -11.51 -1.55 18.72
CA TRP A 93 -12.13 -2.88 18.84
C TRP A 93 -13.58 -2.84 18.39
N TYR A 94 -13.82 -3.22 17.13
CA TYR A 94 -15.09 -2.97 16.47
C TYR A 94 -15.48 -4.04 15.44
N GLY A 95 -16.77 -4.07 15.14
CA GLY A 95 -17.41 -4.87 14.10
C GLY A 95 -18.82 -4.33 13.85
N GLY A 96 -19.50 -4.82 12.82
CA GLY A 96 -20.79 -4.31 12.36
C GLY A 96 -21.96 -4.50 13.32
N ARG A 97 -21.78 -5.34 14.35
CA ARG A 97 -22.81 -5.59 15.38
C ARG A 97 -22.49 -4.99 16.74
N LYS A 98 -21.20 -4.75 17.02
CA LYS A 98 -20.74 -4.28 18.33
C LYS A 98 -19.45 -3.49 18.16
N MET A 99 -19.33 -2.42 18.92
CA MET A 99 -18.16 -1.56 18.96
C MET A 99 -17.96 -1.10 20.41
N TYR A 100 -16.74 -1.16 20.90
CA TYR A 100 -16.40 -0.69 22.25
C TYR A 100 -15.82 0.73 22.17
N ARG A 101 -16.28 1.60 23.06
CA ARG A 101 -15.85 3.00 23.13
C ARG A 101 -15.68 3.37 24.59
N GLU A 102 -14.84 2.61 25.28
CA GLU A 102 -14.44 2.87 26.65
C GLU A 102 -13.02 2.40 26.93
N GLY A 103 -12.33 3.09 27.84
CA GLY A 103 -11.05 2.65 28.42
C GLY A 103 -9.97 2.37 27.38
N ALA A 104 -9.52 1.11 27.32
CA ALA A 104 -8.46 0.68 26.40
C ALA A 104 -8.87 0.73 24.92
N TRP A 105 -10.18 0.72 24.64
CA TRP A 105 -10.70 0.60 23.28
C TRP A 105 -10.84 1.93 22.54
N GLU A 106 -10.81 3.07 23.23
CA GLU A 106 -10.94 4.41 22.62
C GLU A 106 -9.62 4.99 22.11
N TRP A 107 -8.60 4.17 21.92
CA TRP A 107 -7.28 4.64 21.48
C TRP A 107 -7.08 4.32 20.01
N GLN A 108 -7.01 5.35 19.16
CA GLN A 108 -6.51 5.21 17.80
C GLN A 108 -5.10 4.62 17.84
N LYS A 109 -4.82 3.62 16.99
CA LYS A 109 -3.54 2.91 16.90
C LYS A 109 -2.99 2.92 15.47
N PRO A 110 -1.68 2.66 15.26
CA PRO A 110 -1.09 2.64 13.92
C PRO A 110 -1.81 1.69 12.95
N TYR A 111 -2.21 0.50 13.41
CA TYR A 111 -2.91 -0.47 12.55
C TYR A 111 -4.32 -0.03 12.14
N ALA A 112 -4.94 0.90 12.86
CA ALA A 112 -6.27 1.40 12.51
C ALA A 112 -6.30 2.07 11.14
N PHE A 113 -5.17 2.56 10.64
CA PHE A 113 -5.07 3.17 9.32
C PHE A 113 -5.21 2.15 8.18
N THR A 114 -5.09 0.83 8.43
CA THR A 114 -5.23 -0.20 7.37
C THR A 114 -6.62 -0.20 6.73
N VAL A 115 -7.69 -0.02 7.52
CA VAL A 115 -9.07 0.07 6.99
C VAL A 115 -9.31 1.28 6.08
N LEU A 116 -8.41 2.28 6.09
CA LEU A 116 -8.49 3.38 5.12
C LEU A 116 -8.18 2.93 3.69
N HIS A 117 -7.76 1.68 3.46
CA HIS A 117 -7.55 1.14 2.12
C HIS A 117 -8.76 1.32 1.20
N GLY A 118 -9.97 0.98 1.68
CA GLY A 118 -11.21 1.18 0.92
C GLY A 118 -11.48 2.66 0.60
N PRO A 119 -11.57 3.54 1.62
CA PRO A 119 -11.70 4.99 1.42
C PRO A 119 -10.63 5.58 0.48
N MET A 120 -9.39 5.09 0.55
CA MET A 120 -8.33 5.53 -0.36
C MET A 120 -8.64 5.15 -1.81
N LEU A 121 -8.99 3.90 -2.09
CA LEU A 121 -9.31 3.50 -3.45
C LEU A 121 -10.56 4.17 -4.00
N VAL A 122 -11.59 4.39 -3.19
CA VAL A 122 -12.79 5.14 -3.61
C VAL A 122 -12.41 6.59 -3.93
N GLY A 123 -11.64 7.25 -3.06
CA GLY A 123 -11.16 8.61 -3.27
C GLY A 123 -10.28 8.76 -4.51
N LEU A 124 -9.51 7.72 -4.85
CA LEU A 124 -8.74 7.65 -6.09
C LEU A 124 -9.63 7.41 -7.33
N TYR A 125 -10.55 6.45 -7.25
CA TYR A 125 -11.36 5.99 -8.38
C TYR A 125 -12.28 7.08 -8.96
N ASN A 126 -13.01 7.80 -8.11
CA ASN A 126 -14.04 8.74 -8.56
C ASN A 126 -14.04 10.08 -7.83
N ALA A 127 -12.95 10.41 -7.13
CA ALA A 127 -12.83 11.64 -6.35
C ALA A 127 -13.95 11.88 -5.33
N ASN A 128 -14.56 10.80 -4.79
CA ASN A 128 -15.66 10.94 -3.84
C ASN A 128 -15.26 11.83 -2.64
N PRO A 129 -16.03 12.91 -2.36
CA PRO A 129 -15.66 13.88 -1.35
C PRO A 129 -15.74 13.32 0.07
N PHE A 130 -16.63 12.36 0.35
CA PHE A 130 -16.71 11.72 1.66
C PHE A 130 -15.52 10.79 1.89
N ALA A 131 -15.12 10.01 0.89
CA ALA A 131 -13.97 9.12 0.97
C ALA A 131 -12.66 9.92 1.16
N ARG A 132 -12.45 10.94 0.32
CA ARG A 132 -11.29 11.85 0.45
C ARG A 132 -11.31 12.59 1.79
N GLY A 133 -12.46 13.13 2.18
CA GLY A 133 -12.65 13.86 3.44
C GLY A 133 -12.39 13.01 4.68
N LEU A 134 -12.73 11.71 4.64
CA LEU A 134 -12.41 10.77 5.72
C LEU A 134 -10.90 10.56 5.85
N VAL A 135 -10.20 10.34 4.74
CA VAL A 135 -8.74 10.17 4.72
C VAL A 135 -8.03 11.46 5.16
N THR A 136 -8.34 12.60 4.55
CA THR A 136 -7.70 13.88 4.88
C THR A 136 -8.03 14.31 6.30
N GLY A 137 -9.27 14.10 6.76
CA GLY A 137 -9.72 14.45 8.11
C GLY A 137 -8.98 13.68 9.19
N VAL A 138 -8.81 12.36 9.04
CA VAL A 138 -8.03 11.55 9.99
C VAL A 138 -6.57 11.96 10.01
N ILE A 139 -5.99 12.26 8.84
CA ILE A 139 -4.59 12.69 8.76
C ILE A 139 -4.40 14.08 9.35
N ASP A 140 -5.33 15.03 9.12
CA ASP A 140 -5.29 16.35 9.75
C ASP A 140 -5.44 16.23 11.28
N GLY A 141 -6.34 15.39 11.77
CA GLY A 141 -6.48 15.08 13.19
C GLY A 141 -5.19 14.51 13.78
N TRP A 142 -4.59 13.50 13.15
CA TRP A 142 -3.32 12.94 13.62
C TRP A 142 -2.16 13.95 13.56
N MET A 143 -2.09 14.76 12.51
CA MET A 143 -1.04 15.77 12.36
C MET A 143 -1.14 16.92 13.36
N ALA A 144 -2.34 17.19 13.91
CA ALA A 144 -2.53 18.18 14.97
C ALA A 144 -1.71 17.88 16.23
N HIS A 145 -1.35 16.62 16.45
CA HIS A 145 -0.49 16.17 17.55
C HIS A 145 1.00 16.15 17.22
N GLY A 146 1.39 16.67 16.04
CA GLY A 146 2.80 16.80 15.67
C GLY A 146 3.55 17.71 16.64
N LYS A 147 4.70 17.26 17.13
CA LYS A 147 5.59 18.04 18.00
C LYS A 147 6.93 18.23 17.31
N GLN A 148 7.43 19.46 17.29
CA GLN A 148 8.75 19.76 16.74
C GLN A 148 9.81 19.67 17.84
N GLY A 149 10.91 18.97 17.54
CA GLY A 149 12.09 18.88 18.39
C GLY A 149 13.01 20.10 18.24
N PRO A 150 14.03 20.24 19.12
CA PRO A 150 15.01 21.33 19.06
C PRO A 150 15.82 21.36 17.76
N ASP A 151 15.98 20.21 17.10
CA ASP A 151 16.65 20.04 15.81
C ASP A 151 15.73 20.36 14.61
N GLY A 152 14.49 20.81 14.87
CA GLY A 152 13.48 21.08 13.86
C GLY A 152 12.76 19.83 13.34
N SER A 153 13.11 18.63 13.81
CA SER A 153 12.46 17.38 13.40
C SER A 153 11.05 17.29 13.96
N TRP A 154 10.12 16.71 13.19
CA TRP A 154 8.77 16.46 13.66
C TRP A 154 8.64 15.03 14.21
N ARG A 155 7.85 14.88 15.28
CA ARG A 155 7.42 13.58 15.80
C ARG A 155 5.91 13.56 15.99
N TYR A 156 5.32 12.39 15.81
CA TYR A 156 3.88 12.18 15.96
C TYR A 156 3.65 11.05 16.97
N PRO A 157 2.56 11.11 17.77
CA PRO A 157 2.21 10.01 18.66
C PRO A 157 1.75 8.80 17.86
N ASN A 158 1.99 7.59 18.38
CA ASN A 158 1.42 6.39 17.78
C ASN A 158 -0.05 6.24 18.17
N GLU A 159 -0.41 6.70 19.36
CA GLU A 159 -1.73 6.48 19.91
C GLU A 159 -2.33 7.76 20.49
N ILE A 160 -3.60 7.97 20.14
CA ILE A 160 -4.40 9.13 20.55
C ILE A 160 -5.73 8.60 21.08
N ASN A 161 -6.08 8.99 22.29
CA ASN A 161 -7.41 8.71 22.83
C ASN A 161 -8.42 9.60 22.12
N TRP A 162 -9.41 9.00 21.47
CA TRP A 162 -10.43 9.74 20.72
C TRP A 162 -11.15 10.73 21.62
N ARG A 163 -11.64 10.31 22.79
CA ARG A 163 -12.53 11.13 23.64
C ARG A 163 -11.80 12.32 24.26
N THR A 164 -10.59 12.11 24.76
CA THR A 164 -9.85 13.11 25.56
C THR A 164 -8.75 13.83 24.80
N ASP A 165 -8.45 13.42 23.55
CA ASP A 165 -7.33 13.94 22.75
C ASP A 165 -5.95 13.67 23.40
N ALA A 166 -5.90 12.79 24.42
CA ALA A 166 -4.68 12.45 25.12
C ALA A 166 -3.77 11.56 24.27
N GLU A 167 -2.47 11.79 24.33
CA GLU A 167 -1.47 11.03 23.58
C GLU A 167 -0.79 9.97 24.44
N ARG A 168 -0.36 8.87 23.81
CA ARG A 168 0.61 7.94 24.40
C ARG A 168 1.57 7.41 23.34
N VAL A 169 2.73 6.95 23.82
CA VAL A 169 3.76 6.35 22.95
C VAL A 169 3.23 5.08 22.28
N GLY A 170 2.34 4.34 22.96
CA GLY A 170 1.75 3.10 22.44
C GLY A 170 2.77 1.99 22.20
N ASP A 171 2.37 0.95 21.47
CA ASP A 171 3.19 -0.25 21.22
C ASP A 171 4.34 -0.05 20.20
N GLY A 172 4.83 1.19 20.04
CA GLY A 172 6.04 1.49 19.26
C GLY A 172 5.97 1.15 17.77
N GLY A 173 4.77 0.94 17.21
CA GLY A 173 4.56 0.46 15.85
C GLY A 173 5.08 1.42 14.78
N GLY A 174 6.35 1.28 14.40
CA GLY A 174 7.00 1.95 13.27
C GLY A 174 6.49 1.48 11.91
N ILE A 175 5.16 1.37 11.79
CA ILE A 175 4.44 0.86 10.64
C ILE A 175 4.00 2.03 9.77
N SER A 176 4.14 1.85 8.46
CA SER A 176 3.91 2.87 7.45
C SER A 176 2.44 3.14 7.12
N THR A 177 1.47 2.52 7.81
CA THR A 177 0.04 2.57 7.46
C THR A 177 -0.51 4.00 7.49
N SER A 178 -0.17 4.80 8.51
CA SER A 178 -0.53 6.21 8.55
C SER A 178 0.18 7.01 7.44
N LEU A 179 1.40 6.62 7.07
CA LEU A 179 2.15 7.24 5.97
C LEU A 179 1.53 6.95 4.59
N GLN A 180 0.85 5.82 4.41
CA GLN A 180 0.07 5.55 3.18
C GLN A 180 -1.11 6.50 3.06
N ALA A 181 -1.86 6.69 4.14
CA ALA A 181 -2.97 7.64 4.18
C ALA A 181 -2.49 9.10 4.05
N THR A 182 -1.30 9.40 4.59
CA THR A 182 -0.61 10.68 4.40
C THR A 182 -0.25 10.91 2.93
N TRP A 183 0.31 9.91 2.26
CA TRP A 183 0.61 9.95 0.83
C TRP A 183 -0.66 10.14 -0.01
N ALA A 184 -1.73 9.43 0.31
CA ALA A 184 -3.03 9.58 -0.34
C ALA A 184 -3.60 10.99 -0.17
N ALA A 185 -3.55 11.55 1.05
CA ALA A 185 -3.99 12.92 1.33
C ALA A 185 -3.22 13.96 0.50
N TRP A 186 -1.90 13.81 0.39
CA TRP A 186 -1.08 14.65 -0.50
C TRP A 186 -1.49 14.48 -1.97
N ARG A 187 -1.68 13.25 -2.45
CA ARG A 187 -2.10 12.98 -3.83
C ARG A 187 -3.48 13.55 -4.17
N TYR A 188 -4.42 13.57 -3.24
CA TYR A 188 -5.74 14.16 -3.47
C TYR A 188 -5.74 15.67 -3.55
N THR A 189 -4.89 16.33 -2.77
CA THR A 189 -4.99 17.77 -2.48
C THR A 189 -3.87 18.58 -3.14
N GLY A 190 -2.71 17.97 -3.39
CA GLY A 190 -1.49 18.68 -3.75
C GLY A 190 -0.88 19.49 -2.60
N ASP A 191 -1.46 19.46 -1.39
CA ASP A 191 -1.03 20.29 -0.28
C ASP A 191 0.24 19.71 0.38
N ALA A 192 1.32 20.46 0.32
CA ALA A 192 2.62 20.09 0.87
C ALA A 192 2.60 19.86 2.39
N LYS A 193 1.58 20.33 3.14
CA LYS A 193 1.48 20.05 4.58
C LYS A 193 1.45 18.55 4.87
N TYR A 194 0.86 17.76 3.98
CA TYR A 194 0.78 16.31 4.10
C TYR A 194 2.13 15.63 3.84
N LEU A 195 3.16 16.31 3.35
CA LEU A 195 4.51 15.73 3.26
C LEU A 195 5.23 15.72 4.61
N ARG A 196 4.79 16.51 5.60
CA ARG A 196 5.47 16.66 6.88
C ARG A 196 5.69 15.35 7.66
N PRO A 197 4.72 14.41 7.76
CA PRO A 197 4.97 13.12 8.41
C PRO A 197 5.94 12.22 7.63
N ILE A 198 6.01 12.38 6.31
CA ILE A 198 6.96 11.68 5.45
C ILE A 198 8.37 12.23 5.67
N ASP A 199 8.53 13.55 5.68
CA ASP A 199 9.80 14.22 5.96
C ASP A 199 10.32 13.85 7.37
N ALA A 200 9.42 13.80 8.36
CA ALA A 200 9.72 13.32 9.71
C ALA A 200 10.23 11.88 9.72
N ARG A 201 9.60 10.99 8.94
CA ARG A 201 10.03 9.59 8.80
C ARG A 201 11.42 9.50 8.20
N LEU A 202 11.68 10.26 7.13
CA LEU A 202 12.97 10.29 6.43
C LEU A 202 14.08 10.89 7.27
N ALA A 203 13.80 11.96 8.02
CA ALA A 203 14.76 12.55 8.95
C ALA A 203 15.17 11.57 10.06
N LYS A 204 14.22 10.77 10.57
CA LYS A 204 14.48 9.78 11.64
C LYS A 204 15.17 8.50 11.14
N ALA A 205 14.73 7.95 10.00
CA ALA A 205 15.15 6.64 9.52
C ALA A 205 16.16 6.69 8.36
N GLY A 206 16.50 7.89 7.89
CA GLY A 206 17.35 8.09 6.73
C GLY A 206 16.62 7.82 5.41
N PRO A 207 17.33 7.98 4.27
CA PRO A 207 16.75 7.87 2.93
C PRO A 207 16.23 6.46 2.61
N GLY A 208 16.70 5.41 3.31
CA GLY A 208 16.22 4.03 3.12
C GLY A 208 14.73 3.85 3.43
N ALA A 209 14.13 4.72 4.26
CA ALA A 209 12.70 4.68 4.53
C ALA A 209 11.83 5.01 3.30
N LEU A 210 12.42 5.46 2.19
CA LEU A 210 11.72 5.56 0.91
C LEU A 210 11.17 4.21 0.42
N ALA A 211 11.72 3.08 0.90
CA ALA A 211 11.20 1.74 0.63
C ALA A 211 9.74 1.53 1.09
N GLU A 212 9.25 2.34 2.03
CA GLU A 212 7.90 2.25 2.60
C GLU A 212 6.81 2.83 1.69
N PHE A 213 7.18 3.56 0.63
CA PHE A 213 6.25 4.24 -0.27
C PHE A 213 6.12 3.52 -1.60
N ASN A 214 4.88 3.33 -2.04
CA ASN A 214 4.59 2.48 -3.19
C ASN A 214 4.99 3.11 -4.52
N GLU A 215 4.77 4.41 -4.67
CA GLU A 215 5.22 5.14 -5.86
C GLU A 215 6.74 5.28 -5.92
N ASN A 216 7.24 5.72 -7.08
CA ASN A 216 8.64 6.10 -7.23
C ASN A 216 8.95 7.39 -6.43
N ALA A 217 9.19 7.22 -5.13
CA ALA A 217 9.39 8.32 -4.20
C ALA A 217 10.65 9.15 -4.49
N PHE A 218 11.64 8.59 -5.20
CA PHE A 218 12.82 9.34 -5.64
C PHE A 218 12.47 10.49 -6.59
N ASP A 219 11.47 10.30 -7.44
CA ASP A 219 11.02 11.29 -8.41
C ASP A 219 9.75 12.04 -7.96
N ALA A 220 8.99 11.47 -7.02
CA ALA A 220 7.77 12.09 -6.50
C ALA A 220 8.02 13.11 -5.38
N LEU A 221 9.02 12.89 -4.52
CA LEU A 221 9.27 13.75 -3.36
C LEU A 221 10.33 14.84 -3.63
N PRO A 222 10.17 16.04 -3.05
CA PRO A 222 11.26 16.99 -2.94
C PRO A 222 12.48 16.35 -2.24
N GLY A 223 13.67 16.50 -2.81
CA GLY A 223 14.90 15.90 -2.26
C GLY A 223 15.09 14.40 -2.57
N GLY A 224 14.14 13.74 -3.23
CA GLY A 224 14.25 12.33 -3.59
C GLY A 224 15.48 12.00 -4.45
N ALA A 225 15.88 12.90 -5.35
CA ALA A 225 17.11 12.74 -6.15
C ALA A 225 18.38 12.71 -5.28
N ALA A 226 18.44 13.53 -4.23
CA ALA A 226 19.57 13.53 -3.29
C ALA A 226 19.57 12.25 -2.44
N ALA A 227 18.39 11.81 -1.97
CA ALA A 227 18.25 10.55 -1.26
C ALA A 227 18.70 9.35 -2.12
N ARG A 228 18.35 9.33 -3.41
CA ARG A 228 18.83 8.33 -4.37
C ARG A 228 20.36 8.31 -4.46
N ALA A 229 20.98 9.48 -4.59
CA ALA A 229 22.43 9.59 -4.68
C ALA A 229 23.14 9.09 -3.40
N THR A 230 22.61 9.45 -2.22
CA THR A 230 23.13 8.98 -0.93
C THR A 230 23.04 7.45 -0.80
N LEU A 231 21.89 6.86 -1.13
CA LEU A 231 21.71 5.40 -1.07
C LEU A 231 22.58 4.65 -2.07
N ALA A 232 22.67 5.15 -3.31
CA ALA A 232 23.51 4.53 -4.34
C ALA A 232 25.01 4.54 -3.97
N ALA A 233 25.46 5.53 -3.20
CA ALA A 233 26.83 5.58 -2.69
C ALA A 233 27.08 4.60 -1.52
N GLY A 234 26.03 4.20 -0.80
CA GLY A 234 26.10 3.47 0.47
C GLY A 234 26.50 2.00 0.41
N LYS A 235 26.74 1.42 -0.78
CA LYS A 235 27.10 0.00 -1.04
C LYS A 235 26.55 -0.97 0.01
N SER A 236 25.28 -1.34 -0.14
CA SER A 236 24.60 -2.29 0.73
C SER A 236 23.98 -3.42 -0.08
N GLU A 237 23.94 -4.61 0.50
CA GLU A 237 23.32 -5.81 -0.08
C GLU A 237 21.81 -5.88 0.19
N ASP A 238 21.24 -4.93 0.93
CA ASP A 238 19.80 -4.91 1.15
C ASP A 238 19.03 -4.73 -0.18
N PRO A 239 17.85 -5.36 -0.34
CA PRO A 239 17.13 -5.35 -1.61
C PRO A 239 16.82 -3.95 -2.16
N PHE A 240 16.51 -2.98 -1.29
CA PHE A 240 16.16 -1.63 -1.71
C PHE A 240 17.41 -0.84 -2.16
N SER A 241 18.56 -1.05 -1.53
CA SER A 241 19.83 -0.45 -1.96
C SER A 241 20.29 -1.02 -3.30
N ARG A 242 20.17 -2.33 -3.54
CA ARG A 242 20.47 -2.94 -4.85
C ARG A 242 19.55 -2.39 -5.95
N TYR A 243 18.25 -2.27 -5.67
CA TYR A 243 17.30 -1.57 -6.54
C TYR A 243 17.74 -0.11 -6.79
N THR A 244 18.13 0.61 -5.74
CA THR A 244 18.53 2.02 -5.84
C THR A 244 19.80 2.21 -6.66
N ALA A 245 20.78 1.31 -6.52
CA ALA A 245 21.98 1.29 -7.33
C ALA A 245 21.64 1.16 -8.82
N TRP A 246 20.74 0.23 -9.18
CA TRP A 246 20.25 0.10 -10.55
C TRP A 246 19.52 1.37 -11.03
N VAL A 247 18.61 1.94 -10.23
CA VAL A 247 17.90 3.17 -10.62
C VAL A 247 18.88 4.33 -10.84
N ALA A 248 19.98 4.39 -10.08
CA ALA A 248 20.98 5.45 -10.19
C ALA A 248 21.91 5.30 -11.41
N THR A 249 22.30 4.07 -11.76
CA THR A 249 23.34 3.82 -12.78
C THR A 249 22.82 3.23 -14.09
N GLY A 250 21.66 2.56 -14.05
CA GLY A 250 21.17 1.71 -15.13
C GLY A 250 21.86 0.35 -15.23
N ASP A 251 22.86 0.06 -14.39
CA ASP A 251 23.56 -1.23 -14.33
C ASP A 251 22.65 -2.29 -13.71
N THR A 252 22.39 -3.36 -14.45
CA THR A 252 21.51 -4.46 -14.02
C THR A 252 22.22 -5.49 -13.15
N ALA A 253 23.55 -5.43 -12.97
CA ALA A 253 24.29 -6.40 -12.15
C ALA A 253 23.77 -6.50 -10.69
N PRO A 254 23.45 -5.40 -9.99
CA PRO A 254 22.84 -5.48 -8.65
C PRO A 254 21.47 -6.18 -8.66
N LEU A 255 20.66 -6.01 -9.71
CA LEU A 255 19.38 -6.71 -9.83
C LEU A 255 19.58 -8.21 -10.09
N ALA A 256 20.55 -8.57 -10.93
CA ALA A 256 20.86 -9.97 -11.18
C ALA A 256 21.27 -10.70 -9.89
N ALA A 257 22.11 -10.07 -9.06
CA ALA A 257 22.47 -10.60 -7.74
C ALA A 257 21.25 -10.68 -6.80
N LEU A 258 20.40 -9.64 -6.76
CA LEU A 258 19.15 -9.63 -5.99
C LEU A 258 18.25 -10.80 -6.34
N HIS A 259 18.02 -11.05 -7.63
CA HIS A 259 17.12 -12.13 -8.05
C HIS A 259 17.77 -13.51 -7.90
N ALA A 260 19.08 -13.64 -8.04
CA ALA A 260 19.79 -14.89 -7.74
C ALA A 260 19.64 -15.27 -6.26
N ASP A 261 19.84 -14.32 -5.34
CA ASP A 261 19.66 -14.54 -3.90
C ASP A 261 18.19 -14.87 -3.58
N ALA A 262 17.24 -14.15 -4.18
CA ALA A 262 15.82 -14.43 -4.00
C ALA A 262 15.41 -15.81 -4.53
N ILE A 263 15.98 -16.26 -5.65
CA ILE A 263 15.73 -17.62 -6.18
C ILE A 263 16.32 -18.66 -5.24
N ALA A 264 17.55 -18.46 -4.75
CA ALA A 264 18.20 -19.37 -3.84
C ALA A 264 17.41 -19.52 -2.53
N ASP A 265 17.03 -18.39 -1.91
CA ASP A 265 16.20 -18.36 -0.70
C ASP A 265 14.87 -19.09 -0.92
N LYS A 266 14.14 -18.77 -1.99
CA LYS A 266 12.84 -19.41 -2.28
C LYS A 266 12.99 -20.89 -2.53
N SER A 267 14.02 -21.30 -3.26
CA SER A 267 14.30 -22.71 -3.57
C SER A 267 14.59 -23.52 -2.31
N GLN A 268 15.33 -22.95 -1.36
CA GLN A 268 15.67 -23.59 -0.08
C GLN A 268 14.46 -23.73 0.85
N HIS A 269 13.48 -22.83 0.72
CA HIS A 269 12.28 -22.79 1.54
C HIS A 269 11.02 -23.25 0.79
N MET A 270 11.14 -23.96 -0.34
CA MET A 270 9.96 -24.36 -1.15
C MET A 270 8.96 -25.22 -0.38
N ASP A 271 9.43 -26.24 0.33
CA ASP A 271 8.58 -27.10 1.17
C ASP A 271 7.79 -26.26 2.18
N MET A 272 8.48 -25.31 2.81
CA MET A 272 7.94 -24.37 3.79
C MET A 272 6.83 -23.47 3.22
N TYR A 273 6.85 -23.17 1.92
CA TYR A 273 5.86 -22.33 1.25
C TYR A 273 4.75 -23.09 0.53
N THR A 274 4.82 -24.42 0.47
CA THR A 274 3.90 -25.24 -0.32
C THR A 274 3.23 -26.31 0.52
N ASP A 275 3.99 -27.32 0.93
CA ASP A 275 3.47 -28.53 1.57
C ASP A 275 3.58 -28.49 3.10
N GLY A 276 4.50 -27.68 3.63
CA GLY A 276 4.79 -27.55 5.05
C GLY A 276 3.62 -26.99 5.85
N HIS A 277 3.20 -27.71 6.89
CA HIS A 277 2.17 -27.25 7.82
C HIS A 277 2.77 -26.46 8.97
N TRP A 278 2.58 -25.14 8.98
CA TRP A 278 3.07 -24.27 10.05
C TRP A 278 1.94 -23.67 10.86
N TRP A 279 2.24 -23.37 12.12
CA TRP A 279 1.31 -22.69 13.04
C TRP A 279 1.13 -21.19 12.70
N SER A 280 2.02 -20.60 11.90
CA SER A 280 1.92 -19.19 11.56
C SER A 280 0.87 -18.95 10.48
N ASP A 281 0.10 -17.88 10.63
CA ASP A 281 -0.74 -17.26 9.60
C ASP A 281 0.07 -16.61 8.46
N ARG A 282 1.38 -16.90 8.34
CA ARG A 282 2.33 -16.16 7.52
C ARG A 282 3.08 -17.07 6.56
N VAL A 283 2.69 -16.95 5.30
CA VAL A 283 3.51 -17.31 4.14
C VAL A 283 3.75 -16.02 3.39
N ASP A 284 4.89 -15.37 3.62
CA ASP A 284 5.26 -14.13 2.92
C ASP A 284 6.40 -14.40 1.94
N GLN A 285 6.27 -13.76 0.78
CA GLN A 285 7.20 -13.83 -0.33
C GLN A 285 7.45 -12.41 -0.82
N PRO A 286 8.55 -11.77 -0.37
CA PRO A 286 8.89 -10.43 -0.79
C PRO A 286 8.86 -10.32 -2.32
N SER A 287 8.11 -9.33 -2.79
CA SER A 287 7.87 -9.07 -4.22
C SER A 287 7.90 -7.59 -4.54
N GLU A 288 8.10 -6.73 -3.55
CA GLU A 288 8.08 -5.27 -3.67
C GLU A 288 9.13 -4.76 -4.67
N ILE A 289 10.35 -5.31 -4.66
CA ILE A 289 11.38 -4.90 -5.61
C ILE A 289 11.03 -5.37 -7.03
N LEU A 290 10.57 -6.61 -7.19
CA LEU A 290 10.09 -7.12 -8.48
C LEU A 290 8.89 -6.30 -9.02
N GLN A 291 7.99 -5.87 -8.14
CA GLN A 291 6.90 -4.94 -8.50
C GLN A 291 7.46 -3.60 -8.97
N ARG A 292 8.41 -3.00 -8.25
CA ARG A 292 9.04 -1.72 -8.66
C ARG A 292 9.70 -1.81 -10.03
N GLU A 293 10.45 -2.88 -10.27
CA GLU A 293 11.10 -3.15 -11.53
C GLU A 293 10.09 -3.31 -12.68
N ARG A 294 9.09 -4.20 -12.52
CA ARG A 294 8.17 -4.56 -13.61
C ARG A 294 7.02 -3.57 -13.79
N LEU A 295 6.67 -2.80 -12.76
CA LEU A 295 5.48 -1.95 -12.75
C LEU A 295 5.80 -0.46 -12.55
N GLY A 296 7.06 -0.10 -12.28
CA GLY A 296 7.47 1.28 -11.97
C GLY A 296 7.09 1.73 -10.55
N GLY A 297 6.65 0.81 -9.70
CA GLY A 297 6.22 1.05 -8.32
C GLY A 297 5.57 -0.20 -7.72
N ILE A 298 5.16 -0.14 -6.47
CA ILE A 298 4.47 -1.23 -5.78
C ILE A 298 2.97 -1.07 -6.03
N ALA A 299 2.32 -2.09 -6.57
CA ALA A 299 0.87 -2.06 -6.73
C ALA A 299 0.17 -2.36 -5.41
N LEU A 300 0.62 -3.39 -4.71
CA LEU A 300 0.09 -3.78 -3.41
C LEU A 300 1.12 -4.61 -2.64
N ARG A 301 1.26 -4.28 -1.35
CA ARG A 301 1.98 -5.05 -0.33
C ARG A 301 1.20 -4.94 0.98
N ARG A 302 1.30 -5.93 1.87
CA ARG A 302 0.69 -5.85 3.20
C ARG A 302 1.04 -4.53 3.89
N ASN A 303 0.05 -3.86 4.46
CA ASN A 303 0.15 -2.55 5.12
C ASN A 303 0.60 -1.38 4.24
N GLN A 304 0.74 -1.57 2.92
CA GLN A 304 1.03 -0.52 1.94
C GLN A 304 -0.13 -0.44 0.93
N SER A 305 -1.14 0.35 1.30
CA SER A 305 -2.47 0.33 0.68
C SER A 305 -2.69 1.36 -0.43
N TRP A 306 -1.70 2.20 -0.77
CA TRP A 306 -1.81 3.15 -1.88
C TRP A 306 -1.30 2.51 -3.19
N PRO A 307 -2.08 2.47 -4.30
CA PRO A 307 -1.59 1.95 -5.58
C PRO A 307 -0.48 2.85 -6.13
N GLY A 308 0.77 2.37 -6.10
CA GLY A 308 1.92 3.14 -6.55
C GLY A 308 2.54 2.70 -7.86
N ASN A 309 2.03 1.62 -8.47
CA ASN A 309 2.50 1.17 -9.76
C ASN A 309 2.17 2.18 -10.88
N THR A 310 3.06 2.29 -11.86
CA THR A 310 2.88 3.11 -13.06
C THR A 310 2.07 2.38 -14.12
N VAL A 311 2.35 1.08 -14.28
CA VAL A 311 1.67 0.22 -15.26
C VAL A 311 1.24 -1.11 -14.64
N SER A 312 0.46 -1.88 -15.39
CA SER A 312 0.23 -3.31 -15.17
C SER A 312 0.19 -4.05 -16.49
N TRP A 313 0.37 -5.37 -16.46
CA TRP A 313 0.54 -6.20 -17.64
C TRP A 313 -0.50 -7.32 -17.69
N ARG A 314 -0.98 -7.62 -18.91
CA ARG A 314 -1.75 -8.83 -19.22
C ARG A 314 -1.17 -9.47 -20.47
N PHE A 315 -0.59 -10.66 -20.32
CA PHE A 315 -0.07 -11.42 -21.45
C PHE A 315 -1.18 -12.22 -22.12
N ALA A 316 -1.07 -12.41 -23.44
CA ALA A 316 -2.04 -13.17 -24.21
C ALA A 316 -1.91 -14.69 -24.01
N GLU A 317 -0.71 -15.17 -23.72
CA GLU A 317 -0.39 -16.59 -23.54
C GLU A 317 -0.20 -16.91 -22.04
N PRO A 318 -0.75 -18.04 -21.53
CA PRO A 318 -0.46 -18.53 -20.20
C PRO A 318 1.05 -18.74 -19.95
N GLY A 319 1.55 -18.39 -18.77
CA GLY A 319 2.97 -18.51 -18.42
C GLY A 319 3.92 -17.51 -19.10
N ALA A 320 3.47 -16.71 -20.06
CA ALA A 320 4.31 -15.75 -20.78
C ALA A 320 4.96 -14.70 -19.89
N ALA A 321 4.30 -14.30 -18.80
CA ALA A 321 4.85 -13.32 -17.85
C ALA A 321 6.17 -13.78 -17.22
N GLU A 322 6.38 -15.09 -17.09
CA GLU A 322 7.60 -15.71 -16.57
C GLU A 322 8.70 -15.82 -17.64
N ARG A 323 8.35 -15.68 -18.92
CA ARG A 323 9.28 -15.74 -20.06
C ARG A 323 9.78 -14.37 -20.51
N VAL A 324 9.26 -13.28 -19.92
CA VAL A 324 9.65 -11.91 -20.26
C VAL A 324 10.16 -11.20 -19.02
N ALA A 325 11.40 -10.73 -19.06
CA ALA A 325 11.95 -9.80 -18.06
C ALA A 325 11.56 -8.37 -18.46
N ILE A 326 11.11 -7.56 -17.48
CA ILE A 326 10.63 -6.19 -17.71
C ILE A 326 11.22 -5.27 -16.65
N LEU A 327 11.75 -4.12 -17.09
CA LEU A 327 12.26 -3.06 -16.23
C LEU A 327 11.65 -1.70 -16.61
N LEU A 328 11.24 -0.91 -15.61
CA LEU A 328 10.70 0.44 -15.74
C LEU A 328 11.56 1.49 -15.00
N PRO A 329 12.76 1.82 -15.49
CA PRO A 329 13.62 2.80 -14.82
C PRO A 329 13.01 4.21 -14.87
N GLY A 330 13.04 4.90 -13.72
CA GLY A 330 12.73 6.33 -13.63
C GLY A 330 11.30 6.69 -14.05
N ALA A 331 10.34 5.80 -13.75
CA ALA A 331 8.93 6.02 -14.05
C ALA A 331 8.37 7.21 -13.25
N THR A 332 7.67 8.12 -13.94
CA THR A 332 6.95 9.26 -13.38
C THR A 332 5.55 9.36 -14.02
N PRO A 333 4.65 10.19 -13.48
CA PRO A 333 3.34 10.42 -14.09
C PRO A 333 3.37 10.98 -15.52
N THR A 334 4.50 11.50 -15.99
CA THR A 334 4.62 12.17 -17.31
C THR A 334 5.65 11.52 -18.23
N ARG A 335 6.44 10.55 -17.75
CA ARG A 335 7.34 9.75 -18.58
C ARG A 335 7.62 8.40 -17.93
N PHE A 336 7.83 7.38 -18.74
CA PHE A 336 8.49 6.15 -18.30
C PHE A 336 9.13 5.47 -19.50
N ARG A 337 10.08 4.57 -19.25
CA ARG A 337 10.72 3.73 -20.27
C ARG A 337 10.45 2.28 -19.92
N VAL A 338 10.08 1.47 -20.91
CA VAL A 338 9.96 0.01 -20.75
C VAL A 338 11.16 -0.64 -21.44
N ILE A 339 11.92 -1.42 -20.68
CA ILE A 339 12.95 -2.31 -21.21
C ILE A 339 12.42 -3.72 -21.03
N ALA A 340 12.32 -4.48 -22.12
CA ALA A 340 11.84 -5.85 -22.08
C ALA A 340 12.85 -6.78 -22.75
N TYR A 341 13.04 -7.95 -22.15
CA TYR A 341 13.81 -9.04 -22.74
C TYR A 341 12.92 -10.28 -22.80
N ASN A 342 12.65 -10.74 -24.02
CA ASN A 342 11.87 -11.93 -24.26
C ASN A 342 12.81 -13.14 -24.40
N THR A 343 12.57 -14.18 -23.59
CA THR A 343 13.38 -15.41 -23.60
C THR A 343 12.85 -16.48 -24.55
N THR A 344 11.70 -16.25 -25.19
CA THR A 344 11.13 -17.18 -26.18
C THR A 344 11.65 -16.91 -27.59
N ASP A 345 11.44 -17.89 -28.47
CA ASP A 345 11.77 -17.83 -29.91
C ASP A 345 10.71 -17.10 -30.76
N HIS A 346 9.58 -16.75 -30.17
CA HIS A 346 8.47 -16.05 -30.81
C HIS A 346 8.04 -14.81 -30.01
N ALA A 347 7.29 -13.90 -30.64
CA ALA A 347 6.85 -12.68 -29.99
C ALA A 347 5.79 -12.93 -28.91
N GLN A 348 6.04 -12.41 -27.70
CA GLN A 348 5.07 -12.41 -26.61
C GLN A 348 4.17 -11.17 -26.66
N ARG A 349 2.86 -11.38 -26.84
CA ARG A 349 1.88 -10.29 -26.89
C ARG A 349 1.38 -9.94 -25.50
N ALA A 350 1.39 -8.66 -25.15
CA ALA A 350 0.88 -8.16 -23.88
C ALA A 350 0.07 -6.87 -24.06
N THR A 351 -0.94 -6.69 -23.20
CA THR A 351 -1.63 -5.42 -22.97
C THR A 351 -1.01 -4.74 -21.76
N MET A 352 -0.64 -3.47 -21.91
CA MET A 352 -0.19 -2.60 -20.83
C MET A 352 -1.32 -1.67 -20.42
N SER A 353 -1.69 -1.67 -19.15
CA SER A 353 -2.62 -0.68 -18.58
C SER A 353 -1.84 0.34 -17.76
N THR A 354 -2.23 1.60 -17.82
CA THR A 354 -1.58 2.69 -17.10
C THR A 354 -2.35 3.06 -15.83
N TRP A 355 -1.63 3.46 -14.78
CA TRP A 355 -2.17 3.75 -13.44
C TRP A 355 -1.89 5.19 -13.01
N THR A 356 -0.69 5.48 -12.50
CA THR A 356 -0.27 6.83 -12.05
C THR A 356 0.13 7.77 -13.20
N VAL A 357 -0.12 7.36 -14.43
CA VAL A 357 0.22 8.05 -15.66
C VAL A 357 -0.83 9.12 -15.97
N THR A 358 -0.37 10.33 -16.29
CA THR A 358 -1.26 11.46 -16.63
C THR A 358 -2.06 11.14 -17.88
N ALA A 359 -3.39 11.32 -17.82
CA ALA A 359 -4.24 11.11 -18.98
C ALA A 359 -3.83 12.05 -20.14
N GLY A 360 -3.69 11.52 -21.34
CA GLY A 360 -3.25 12.30 -22.49
C GLY A 360 -2.91 11.43 -23.70
N ARG A 361 -2.37 12.07 -24.74
CA ARG A 361 -1.75 11.39 -25.87
C ARG A 361 -0.26 11.26 -25.59
N TRP A 362 0.25 10.04 -25.73
CA TRP A 362 1.64 9.68 -25.44
C TRP A 362 2.33 9.32 -26.77
N SER A 363 3.59 9.72 -26.92
CA SER A 363 4.43 9.47 -28.10
C SER A 363 5.69 8.70 -27.74
#